data_AF-A0A9Q3KLT8-F1
#
_entry.id   AF-A0A9Q3KLT8-F1
#
_cell.length_a   1.000
_cell.length_b   1.000
_cell.length_c   1.000
_cell.angle_alpha   90.00
_cell.angle_beta   90.00
_cell.angle_gamma   90.00
#
_symmetry.space_group_name_H-M   'P 1'
#
loop_
_entity.id
_entity.type
_entity.pdbx_description
1 polymer ?
#
loop_
_entity_poly.entity_id
_entity_poly.type
_entity_poly.pdbx_seq_one_letter_code
_entity_poly.pdbx_strand_id
1 'polypeptide(L)' 'MDTALLFWNNIISACGVSKIIISDRDPKFTSEFWTNFYDMLGSKLAFSTAYHPQTDGLAERMIQTMEDILRGFCA' A
#
# COMPACT_ATOMS: atom_id res chain seq x y z
N MET A 1 -8.88 10.58 11.73
CA MET A 1 -9.38 9.36 12.40
C MET A 1 -10.21 8.52 11.42
N ASP A 2 -11.09 9.15 10.65
CA ASP A 2 -11.94 8.48 9.65
C ASP A 2 -11.17 7.68 8.60
N THR A 3 -9.99 8.16 8.16
CA THR A 3 -9.12 7.45 7.22
C THR A 3 -8.58 6.13 7.77
N ALA A 4 -8.19 6.06 9.05
CA ALA A 4 -7.76 4.81 9.67
C ALA A 4 -8.92 3.81 9.75
N LEU A 5 -10.13 4.29 10.09
CA LEU A 5 -11.31 3.44 10.21
C LEU A 5 -11.75 2.89 8.85
N LEU A 6 -11.76 3.74 7.82
CA LEU A 6 -12.03 3.33 6.45
C LEU A 6 -11.00 2.31 5.96
N PHE A 7 -9.72 2.54 6.23
CA PHE A 7 -8.66 1.61 5.84
C PHE A 7 -8.78 0.27 6.57
N TRP A 8 -9.10 0.29 7.86
CA TRP A 8 -9.34 -0.92 8.64
C TRP A 8 -10.49 -1.75 8.07
N ASN A 9 -11.65 -1.11 7.86
CA ASN A 9 -12.87 -1.80 7.44
C ASN A 9 -12.79 -2.34 6.01
N ASN A 10 -12.11 -1.63 5.11
CA ASN A 10 -12.10 -1.99 3.68
C ASN A 10 -10.86 -2.78 3.26
N ILE A 11 -9.71 -2.57 3.90
CA ILE A 11 -8.44 -3.17 3.48
C ILE A 11 -7.98 -4.22 4.49
N ILE A 12 -7.76 -3.84 5.75
CA ILE A 12 -7.21 -4.74 6.76
C ILE A 12 -8.18 -5.88 7.09
N SER A 13 -9.49 -5.62 7.17
CA SER A 13 -10.48 -6.67 7.42
C SER A 13 -10.54 -7.72 6.29
N ALA A 14 -10.19 -7.34 5.06
CA ALA A 14 -10.24 -8.24 3.90
C ALA A 14 -8.91 -9.00 3.71
N CYS A 15 -7.78 -8.32 3.91
CA CYS A 15 -6.44 -8.87 3.66
C CYS A 15 -5.75 -9.42 4.91
N GLY A 16 -6.22 -9.05 6.11
CA GLY A 16 -5.52 -9.25 7.37
C GLY A 16 -4.40 -8.23 7.58
N VAL A 17 -3.70 -8.36 8.72
CA VAL A 17 -2.56 -7.51 9.06
C VAL A 17 -1.27 -8.13 8.51
N SER A 18 -0.61 -7.41 7.60
CA SER A 18 0.67 -7.82 7.04
C SER A 18 1.82 -7.59 8.02
N LYS A 19 2.77 -8.52 8.10
CA LYS A 19 3.98 -8.35 8.94
C LYS A 19 4.94 -7.29 8.39
N ILE A 20 5.01 -7.18 7.06
CA ILE A 20 5.86 -6.23 6.36
C ILE A 20 5.02 -5.64 5.23
N ILE A 21 5.06 -4.33 5.08
CA ILE A 21 4.45 -3.60 3.96
C ILE A 21 5.57 -2.91 3.22
N ILE A 22 5.65 -3.19 1.92
CA ILE A 22 6.62 -2.56 1.04
C ILE A 22 5.88 -1.49 0.27
N SER A 23 6.36 -0.25 0.36
CA SER A 23 5.76 0.90 -0.33
C SER A 23 6.84 1.78 -0.92
N ASP A 24 6.50 2.58 -1.90
CA ASP A 24 7.33 3.69 -2.34
C ASP A 24 7.46 4.78 -1.25
N ARG A 25 8.26 5.80 -1.53
CA ARG A 25 8.47 6.94 -0.62
C ARG A 25 7.41 8.04 -0.78
N ASP A 26 6.18 7.70 -1.17
CA ASP A 26 5.11 8.70 -1.24
C ASP A 26 4.93 9.36 0.16
N PRO A 27 4.76 10.69 0.23
CA PRO A 27 4.52 11.44 1.48
C PRO A 27 3.39 10.87 2.34
N LYS A 28 2.41 10.18 1.73
CA LYS A 28 1.34 9.49 2.45
C LYS A 28 1.93 8.39 3.33
N PHE A 29 2.73 7.48 2.78
CA PHE A 29 3.30 6.36 3.54
C PHE A 29 4.45 6.77 4.45
N THR A 30 5.16 7.86 4.13
CA THR A 30 6.23 8.40 4.98
C THR A 30 5.74 9.36 6.07
N SER A 31 4.44 9.71 6.08
CA SER A 31 3.88 10.55 7.13
C SER A 31 3.93 9.87 8.50
N GLU A 32 4.00 10.70 9.55
CA GLU A 32 3.98 10.25 10.94
C GLU A 32 2.73 9.43 11.27
N PHE A 33 1.58 9.83 10.72
CA PHE A 33 0.32 9.11 10.91
C PHE A 33 0.40 7.66 10.43
N TRP A 34 0.86 7.42 9.20
CA TRP A 34 0.91 6.07 8.62
C TRP A 34 2.02 5.23 9.24
N THR A 35 3.15 5.84 9.59
CA THR A 35 4.24 5.16 10.31
C THR A 35 3.75 4.66 11.67
N ASN A 36 3.15 5.54 12.47
CA ASN A 36 2.61 5.18 13.79
C ASN A 36 1.44 4.20 13.70
N PHE A 37 0.59 4.31 12.68
CA PHE A 37 -0.51 3.39 12.45
C PHE A 37 -0.01 1.96 12.23
N TYR A 38 0.98 1.76 11.36
CA TYR A 38 1.51 0.42 11.10
C TYR A 38 2.34 -0.12 12.27
N ASP A 39 3.08 0.73 12.98
CA ASP A 39 3.76 0.32 14.22
C ASP A 39 2.77 -0.20 15.27
N MET A 40 1.62 0.46 15.45
CA MET A 40 0.54 -0.01 16.33
C MET A 40 -0.07 -1.34 15.88
N LEU A 41 -0.10 -1.62 14.58
CA LEU A 41 -0.56 -2.89 14.03
C LEU A 41 0.48 -4.01 14.14
N GLY A 42 1.72 -3.70 14.55
CA GLY A 42 2.83 -4.66 14.54
C GLY A 42 3.36 -4.95 13.12
N SER A 43 3.08 -4.06 12.17
CA SER A 43 3.51 -4.14 10.78
C SER A 43 4.76 -3.30 10.56
N LYS A 44 5.79 -3.86 9.93
CA LYS A 44 6.98 -3.10 9.54
C LYS A 44 6.78 -2.45 8.17
N LEU A 45 6.82 -1.12 8.11
CA LEU A 45 6.85 -0.40 6.86
C LEU A 45 8.28 -0.35 6.29
N ALA A 46 8.47 -0.86 5.07
CA ALA A 46 9.73 -0.88 4.36
C ALA A 46 9.58 -0.08 3.06
N PHE A 47 10.51 0.84 2.81
CA PHE A 47 10.42 1.69 1.63
C PHE A 47 11.27 1.14 0.48
N SER A 48 10.67 1.02 -0.70
CA SER A 48 11.39 0.72 -1.94
C SER A 48 12.37 1.87 -2.25
N THR A 49 13.48 1.55 -2.92
CA THR A 49 14.43 2.55 -3.39
C THR A 49 14.31 2.65 -4.90
N ALA A 50 14.58 3.83 -5.47
CA ALA A 50 14.51 4.08 -6.91
C ALA A 50 15.35 3.10 -7.77
N TYR A 51 16.30 2.39 -7.17
CA TYR A 51 17.19 1.43 -7.84
C TYR A 51 16.92 -0.04 -7.48
N HIS A 52 15.82 -0.35 -6.76
CA HIS A 52 15.35 -1.73 -6.50
C HIS A 52 13.89 -1.95 -6.94
N PRO A 53 13.58 -1.79 -8.24
CA PRO A 53 12.25 -2.09 -8.79
C PRO A 53 11.85 -3.57 -8.67
N GLN A 54 12.76 -4.47 -8.30
CA GLN A 54 12.43 -5.88 -8.06
C GLN A 54 11.47 -6.07 -6.87
N THR A 55 11.52 -5.19 -5.88
CA THR A 55 10.70 -5.31 -4.67
C THR A 55 9.29 -4.74 -4.86
N ASP A 56 9.17 -3.67 -5.65
CA ASP A 56 7.90 -2.98 -5.90
C ASP A 56 7.25 -3.37 -7.24
N GLY A 57 8.02 -3.96 -8.15
CA GLY A 57 7.59 -4.25 -9.52
C GLY A 57 6.41 -5.23 -9.63
N LEU A 58 6.18 -6.05 -8.61
CA LEU A 58 4.96 -6.86 -8.54
C LEU A 58 3.72 -6.00 -8.28
N ALA A 59 3.81 -5.05 -7.35
CA ALA A 59 2.73 -4.11 -7.06
C ALA A 59 2.48 -3.20 -8.28
N GLU A 60 3.55 -2.64 -8.87
CA GLU A 60 3.45 -1.82 -10.08
C GLU A 60 2.79 -2.58 -11.25
N ARG A 61 3.17 -3.85 -11.48
CA ARG A 61 2.58 -4.67 -12.55
C ARG A 61 1.11 -5.01 -12.27
N MET A 62 0.75 -5.24 -11.01
CA MET A 62 -0.65 -5.45 -10.62
C MET A 62 -1.47 -4.18 -10.86
N ILE A 63 -0.96 -3.01 -10.47
CA ILE A 63 -1.60 -1.71 -10.71
C ILE A 63 -1.80 -1.50 -12.22
N GLN A 64 -0.77 -1.72 -13.04
CA GLN A 64 -0.87 -1.58 -14.50
C GLN A 64 -1.95 -2.50 -15.09
N THR A 65 -2.00 -3.76 -14.64
CA THR A 65 -3.02 -4.72 -15.10
C THR A 65 -4.43 -4.25 -14.73
N MET A 66 -4.61 -3.72 -13.52
CA MET A 66 -5.90 -3.16 -13.10
C MET A 66 -6.29 -1.92 -13.91
N GLU A 67 -5.34 -1.02 -14.18
CA GLU A 67 -5.59 0.14 -15.04
C GLU A 67 -6.02 -0.26 -16.45
N ASP A 68 -5.35 -1.24 -17.06
CA ASP A 68 -5.68 -1.70 -18.41
C ASP A 68 -7.09 -2.31 -18.46
N ILE A 69 -7.47 -3.07 -17.43
CA ILE A 69 -8.83 -3.60 -17.28
C ILE A 69 -9.84 -2.46 -17.18
N LEU A 70 -9.60 -1.47 -16.31
CA LEU A 70 -10.50 -0.33 -16.12
C LEU A 70 -10.65 0.51 -17.39
N ARG A 71 -9.56 0.72 -18.14
CA ARG A 71 -9.60 1.39 -19.45
C ARG A 71 -10.46 0.64 -20.45
N GLY A 72 -10.42 -0.70 -20.44
CA GLY A 72 -11.27 -1.54 -21.29
C GLY A 72 -12.76 -1.46 -20.95
N PHE A 73 -13.12 -1.20 -19.69
CA PHE A 73 -14.51 -1.04 -19.26
C PHE A 73 -15.07 0.38 -19.44
N CYS A 74 -14.21 1.39 -19.40
CA CYS A 74 -14.59 2.80 -19.57
C CYS A 74 -14.54 3.27 -21.04
N ALA A 75 -14.21 2.38 -21.98
CA ALA A 75 -14.14 2.65 -23.42
C ALA A 75 -15.50 2.50 -24.11
#